data_AF-A0A1Y3BAI0-F1
#
_entry.id   AF-A0A1Y3BAI0-F1
#
_cell.length_a   1.000
_cell.length_b   1.000
_cell.length_c   1.000
_cell.angle_alpha   90.00
_cell.angle_beta   90.00
_cell.angle_gamma   90.00
#
_symmetry.space_group_name_H-M   'P 1'
#
loop_
_entity.id
_entity.type
_entity.pdbx_description
1 polymer ?
#
loop_
_entity_poly.entity_id
_entity_poly.type
_entity_poly.pdbx_seq_one_letter_code
_entity_poly.pdbx_strand_id
1 'polypeptide(L)'
;MDSADKPLTGKKWWMSSDEKWQTLACCIELTNALRSPDPFAYVSHMPIHQDGSCNGLQHYAALGRDILGAKSVNLSPSDYPQDVYSDVAALVEAEIEKDCTNGIEIAQIVKGFITRKIVKQTVMTYVYGVTKYGAKLQVLKRLKEDSNFPESHKVTASVYISEKILFSIRKMFTQTRIIQDWLTDCAQIISTDYNSTVEWITPLGFPVIQSYYKNPRVSNF
;
A
#
# COMPACT_ATOMS: atom_id res chain seq x y z
N MET A 1 14.34 -14.31 -23.96
CA MET A 1 14.16 -14.86 -25.32
C MET A 1 13.18 -16.03 -25.34
N ASP A 2 13.39 -17.16 -24.63
CA ASP A 2 12.45 -18.31 -24.66
C ASP A 2 10.97 -17.92 -24.38
N SER A 3 10.73 -17.08 -23.36
CA SER A 3 9.37 -16.59 -23.07
C SER A 3 8.74 -15.78 -24.22
N ALA A 4 9.54 -15.09 -25.03
CA ALA A 4 9.06 -14.36 -26.20
C ALA A 4 8.80 -15.30 -27.39
N ASP A 5 9.69 -16.25 -27.63
CA ASP A 5 9.64 -17.13 -28.81
C ASP A 5 8.60 -18.26 -28.68
N LYS A 6 8.46 -18.81 -27.47
CA LYS A 6 7.61 -19.98 -27.18
C LYS A 6 6.77 -19.72 -25.93
N PRO A 7 5.89 -18.70 -25.94
CA PRO A 7 5.18 -18.23 -24.74
C PRO A 7 4.35 -19.32 -24.06
N LEU A 8 3.78 -20.26 -24.84
CA LEU A 8 2.88 -21.31 -24.34
C LEU A 8 3.51 -22.72 -24.30
N THR A 9 4.62 -22.93 -25.01
CA THR A 9 5.24 -24.27 -25.18
C THR A 9 6.66 -24.35 -24.63
N GLY A 10 7.30 -23.22 -24.33
CA GLY A 10 8.63 -23.15 -23.73
C GLY A 10 8.60 -23.27 -22.21
N LYS A 11 9.58 -22.63 -21.55
CA LYS A 11 9.77 -22.71 -20.09
C LYS A 11 8.76 -21.88 -19.29
N LYS A 12 7.97 -21.03 -19.96
CA LYS A 12 6.91 -20.19 -19.34
C LYS A 12 7.41 -19.34 -18.16
N TRP A 13 8.68 -18.90 -18.20
CA TRP A 13 9.28 -18.10 -17.11
C TRP A 13 8.44 -16.86 -16.77
N TRP A 14 7.89 -16.19 -17.78
CA TRP A 14 7.02 -15.02 -17.61
C TRP A 14 5.80 -15.26 -16.69
N MET A 15 5.33 -16.52 -16.57
CA MET A 15 4.20 -16.86 -15.70
C MET A 15 4.55 -16.81 -14.21
N SER A 16 5.85 -16.80 -13.85
CA SER A 16 6.30 -16.63 -12.46
C SER A 16 6.25 -15.18 -11.97
N SER A 17 6.09 -14.22 -12.88
CA SER A 17 6.00 -12.78 -12.55
C SER A 17 4.66 -12.42 -11.90
N ASP A 18 4.67 -11.32 -11.14
CA ASP A 18 3.44 -10.71 -10.61
C ASP A 18 2.57 -10.18 -11.76
N GLU A 19 3.16 -9.35 -12.64
CA GLU A 19 2.51 -8.76 -13.82
C GLU A 19 2.80 -9.57 -15.09
N LYS A 20 2.23 -10.77 -15.15
CA LYS A 20 2.57 -11.82 -16.14
C LYS A 20 2.52 -11.33 -17.58
N TRP A 21 1.39 -10.76 -18.01
CA TRP A 21 1.19 -10.33 -19.40
C TRP A 21 2.08 -9.14 -19.78
N GLN A 22 2.28 -8.19 -18.86
CA GLN A 22 3.21 -7.07 -19.07
C GLN A 22 4.66 -7.58 -19.18
N THR A 23 5.02 -8.57 -18.36
CA THR A 23 6.34 -9.22 -18.41
C THR A 23 6.55 -9.92 -19.75
N LEU A 24 5.53 -10.63 -20.25
CA LEU A 24 5.60 -11.26 -21.57
C LEU A 24 5.75 -10.24 -22.70
N ALA A 25 4.97 -9.15 -22.68
CA ALA A 25 5.09 -8.07 -23.65
C ALA A 25 6.49 -7.45 -23.64
N CYS A 26 7.04 -7.18 -22.45
CA CYS A 26 8.41 -6.68 -22.28
C CYS A 26 9.45 -7.69 -22.80
N CYS A 27 9.25 -9.00 -22.57
CA CYS A 27 10.13 -10.04 -23.12
C CYS A 27 10.16 -10.03 -24.65
N ILE A 28 9.00 -9.84 -25.29
CA ILE A 28 8.88 -9.75 -26.75
C ILE A 28 9.60 -8.50 -27.25
N GLU A 29 9.31 -7.34 -26.66
CA GLU A 29 9.92 -6.07 -27.07
C GLU A 29 11.45 -6.10 -26.95
N LEU A 30 11.97 -6.56 -25.81
CA LEU A 30 13.40 -6.70 -25.58
C LEU A 30 14.05 -7.69 -26.57
N THR A 31 13.36 -8.78 -26.88
CA THR A 31 13.88 -9.78 -27.83
C THR A 31 13.92 -9.21 -29.24
N ASN A 32 12.92 -8.43 -29.66
CA ASN A 32 12.89 -7.74 -30.94
C ASN A 32 14.01 -6.70 -31.05
N ALA A 33 14.20 -5.89 -30.00
CA ALA A 33 15.28 -4.89 -29.95
C ALA A 33 16.67 -5.54 -30.07
N LEU A 34 16.94 -6.59 -29.29
CA LEU A 34 18.24 -7.29 -29.31
C LEU A 34 18.51 -8.05 -30.61
N ARG A 35 17.47 -8.41 -31.37
CA ARG A 35 17.60 -9.06 -32.68
C ARG A 35 17.62 -8.08 -33.84
N SER A 36 17.38 -6.79 -33.59
CA SER A 36 17.47 -5.76 -34.62
C SER A 36 18.93 -5.52 -35.03
N PRO A 37 19.19 -4.95 -36.23
CA PRO A 37 20.55 -4.64 -36.68
C PRO A 37 21.31 -3.69 -35.74
N ASP A 38 20.60 -2.77 -35.11
CA ASP A 38 21.11 -1.85 -34.09
C ASP A 38 20.07 -1.66 -32.98
N PRO A 39 20.25 -2.29 -31.80
CA PRO A 39 19.35 -2.15 -30.67
C PRO A 39 19.17 -0.70 -30.18
N PHE A 40 20.15 0.19 -30.41
CA PHE A 40 20.04 1.61 -30.03
C PHE A 40 19.16 2.42 -30.99
N ALA A 41 18.97 1.93 -32.22
CA ALA A 41 18.09 2.52 -33.23
C ALA A 41 16.71 1.83 -33.32
N TYR A 42 16.46 0.79 -32.51
CA TYR A 42 15.18 0.09 -32.48
C TYR A 42 14.04 1.01 -31.99
N VAL A 43 12.98 1.14 -32.78
CA VAL A 43 11.80 1.92 -32.41
C VAL A 43 10.92 1.08 -31.47
N SER A 44 11.07 1.34 -30.17
CA SER A 44 10.26 0.73 -29.11
C SER A 44 8.87 1.38 -29.01
N HIS A 45 7.83 0.57 -28.88
CA HIS A 45 6.45 0.97 -28.61
C HIS A 45 6.00 0.58 -27.19
N MET A 46 6.81 -0.18 -26.45
CA MET A 46 6.49 -0.56 -25.07
C MET A 46 6.61 0.65 -24.12
N PRO A 47 5.53 1.03 -23.42
CA PRO A 47 5.60 2.05 -22.38
C PRO A 47 6.40 1.54 -21.18
N ILE A 48 7.28 2.39 -20.63
CA ILE A 48 8.03 2.11 -19.41
C ILE A 48 7.38 2.86 -18.25
N HIS A 49 6.88 2.13 -17.26
CA HIS A 49 6.22 2.71 -16.10
C HIS A 49 7.25 3.20 -15.07
N GLN A 50 7.01 4.40 -14.53
CA GLN A 50 7.66 4.89 -13.31
C GLN A 50 6.57 5.19 -12.29
N ASP A 51 6.68 4.62 -11.10
CA ASP A 51 5.73 4.80 -10.00
C ASP A 51 6.48 5.09 -8.70
N GLY A 52 5.87 5.87 -7.81
CA GLY A 52 6.41 6.17 -6.50
C GLY A 52 6.09 5.06 -5.50
N SER A 53 7.04 4.74 -4.62
CA SER A 53 6.93 3.60 -3.69
C SER A 53 5.72 3.69 -2.76
N CYS A 54 5.24 4.91 -2.44
CA CYS A 54 3.98 5.18 -1.76
C CYS A 54 3.56 6.66 -1.93
N ASN A 55 2.90 7.00 -3.03
CA ASN A 55 2.58 8.40 -3.40
C ASN A 55 1.83 9.17 -2.30
N GLY A 56 0.86 8.55 -1.62
CA GLY A 56 0.12 9.23 -0.55
C GLY A 56 1.01 9.61 0.64
N LEU A 57 1.93 8.73 1.08
CA LEU A 57 2.88 9.06 2.14
C LEU A 57 3.93 10.08 1.67
N GLN A 58 4.32 10.07 0.39
CA GLN A 58 5.18 11.11 -0.18
C GLN A 58 4.53 12.50 -0.05
N HIS A 59 3.26 12.64 -0.43
CA HIS A 59 2.55 13.90 -0.27
C HIS A 59 2.45 14.33 1.20
N TYR A 60 2.14 13.42 2.12
CA TYR A 60 2.10 13.77 3.55
C TYR A 60 3.47 14.15 4.10
N ALA A 61 4.54 13.45 3.73
CA ALA A 61 5.90 13.79 4.15
C ALA A 61 6.31 15.18 3.62
N ALA A 62 5.93 15.52 2.39
CA ALA A 62 6.17 16.85 1.82
C ALA A 62 5.37 17.95 2.54
N LEU A 63 4.07 17.74 2.77
CA LEU A 63 3.20 18.67 3.50
C LEU A 63 3.69 18.92 4.93
N GLY A 64 4.06 17.85 5.63
CA GLY A 64 4.53 17.90 7.01
C GLY A 64 6.00 18.23 7.18
N ARG A 65 6.74 18.35 6.06
CA ARG A 65 8.22 18.46 6.01
C ARG A 65 8.91 17.42 6.91
N ASP A 66 8.39 16.19 6.90
CA ASP A 66 8.85 15.09 7.72
C ASP A 66 10.09 14.42 7.11
N ILE A 67 11.27 14.71 7.67
CA ILE A 67 12.55 14.20 7.15
C ILE A 67 12.62 12.66 7.23
N LEU A 68 12.16 12.07 8.34
CA LEU A 68 12.22 10.62 8.55
C LEU A 68 11.21 9.92 7.62
N GLY A 69 10.01 10.48 7.51
CA GLY A 69 9.01 10.04 6.56
C GLY A 69 9.53 10.12 5.12
N ALA A 70 10.09 11.27 4.74
CA ALA A 70 10.64 11.54 3.40
C ALA A 70 11.74 10.56 3.00
N LYS A 71 12.64 10.20 3.91
CA LYS A 71 13.65 9.16 3.67
C LYS A 71 12.99 7.81 3.38
N SER A 72 12.03 7.40 4.21
CA SER A 72 11.35 6.10 4.11
C SER A 72 10.56 5.92 2.81
N VAL A 73 10.15 7.03 2.18
CA VAL A 73 9.37 7.03 0.93
C VAL A 73 10.11 7.61 -0.27
N ASN A 74 11.45 7.64 -0.23
CA ASN A 74 12.32 8.01 -1.35
C ASN A 74 12.19 9.47 -1.83
N LEU A 75 11.78 10.39 -0.96
CA LEU A 75 11.85 11.84 -1.25
C LEU A 75 13.24 12.42 -0.95
N SER A 76 13.96 11.84 0.02
CA SER A 76 15.35 12.18 0.28
C SER A 76 16.28 11.36 -0.62
N PRO A 77 17.32 11.96 -1.23
CA PRO A 77 18.29 11.22 -2.02
C PRO A 77 18.95 10.08 -1.23
N SER A 78 19.16 8.95 -1.90
CA SER A 78 19.78 7.74 -1.35
C SER A 78 20.37 6.92 -2.49
N ASP A 79 21.49 6.23 -2.24
CA ASP A 79 22.13 5.34 -3.21
C ASP A 79 21.26 4.10 -3.52
N TYR A 80 20.39 3.72 -2.58
CA TYR A 80 19.50 2.57 -2.69
C TYR A 80 18.04 2.96 -2.38
N PRO A 81 17.07 2.35 -3.08
CA PRO A 81 15.66 2.57 -2.79
C PRO A 81 15.31 2.09 -1.38
N GLN A 82 14.63 2.95 -0.64
CA GLN A 82 14.05 2.65 0.66
C GLN A 82 12.69 1.97 0.48
N ASP A 83 12.32 1.11 1.44
CA ASP A 83 11.12 0.29 1.36
C ASP A 83 10.31 0.40 2.65
N VAL A 84 9.45 1.43 2.72
CA VAL A 84 8.54 1.69 3.85
C VAL A 84 7.77 0.45 4.31
N TYR A 85 7.46 -0.47 3.40
CA TYR A 85 6.75 -1.71 3.74
C TYR A 85 7.61 -2.66 4.57
N SER A 86 8.90 -2.78 4.26
CA SER A 86 9.83 -3.59 5.05
C SER A 86 10.14 -2.92 6.39
N ASP A 87 10.26 -1.59 6.43
CA ASP A 87 10.44 -0.84 7.68
C ASP A 87 9.25 -1.03 8.63
N VAL A 88 8.02 -0.92 8.11
CA VAL A 88 6.80 -1.15 8.89
C VAL A 88 6.70 -2.62 9.31
N ALA A 89 7.05 -3.58 8.45
CA ALA A 89 7.07 -4.99 8.84
C ALA A 89 8.04 -5.22 10.02
N ALA A 90 9.25 -4.68 9.97
CA ALA A 90 10.21 -4.80 11.07
C ALA A 90 9.70 -4.18 12.39
N LEU A 91 8.99 -3.05 12.32
CA LEU A 91 8.35 -2.45 13.50
C LEU A 91 7.23 -3.33 14.05
N VAL A 92 6.40 -3.91 13.19
CA VAL A 92 5.34 -4.85 13.59
C VAL A 92 5.93 -6.07 14.29
N GLU A 93 6.99 -6.64 13.76
CA GLU A 93 7.74 -7.76 14.34
C GLU A 93 8.24 -7.45 15.73
N ALA A 94 8.84 -6.27 15.92
CA ALA A 94 9.34 -5.84 17.22
C ALA A 94 8.21 -5.69 18.25
N GLU A 95 7.04 -5.20 17.83
CA GLU A 95 5.87 -5.10 18.72
C GLU A 95 5.23 -6.47 19.00
N ILE A 96 5.27 -7.41 18.06
CA ILE A 96 4.84 -8.80 18.27
C ILE A 96 5.78 -9.51 19.23
N GLU A 97 7.09 -9.29 19.12
CA GLU A 97 8.08 -9.92 20.00
C GLU A 97 7.91 -9.46 21.45
N LYS A 98 7.63 -8.17 21.69
CA LYS A 98 7.24 -7.67 23.02
C LYS A 98 6.01 -8.39 23.57
N ASP A 99 4.97 -8.52 22.76
CA ASP A 99 3.75 -9.21 23.17
C ASP A 99 3.98 -10.71 23.43
N CYS A 100 4.90 -11.35 22.68
CA CYS A 100 5.34 -12.71 22.97
C CYS A 100 6.01 -12.82 24.34
N THR A 101 6.90 -11.88 24.69
CA THR A 101 7.56 -11.86 26.01
C THR A 101 6.58 -11.60 27.16
N ASN A 102 5.47 -10.90 26.87
CA ASN A 102 4.38 -10.67 27.82
C ASN A 102 3.38 -11.84 27.91
N GLY A 103 3.62 -12.94 27.18
CA GLY A 103 2.77 -14.14 27.23
C GLY A 103 1.47 -14.03 26.44
N ILE A 104 1.36 -13.11 25.47
CA ILE A 104 0.17 -12.98 24.63
C ILE A 104 0.15 -14.12 23.59
N GLU A 105 -0.81 -15.03 23.72
CA GLU A 105 -0.90 -16.25 22.89
C GLU A 105 -0.97 -15.95 21.39
N ILE A 106 -1.82 -15.00 20.97
CA ILE A 106 -1.95 -14.67 19.55
C ILE A 106 -0.65 -14.12 18.95
N ALA A 107 0.18 -13.44 19.75
CA ALA A 107 1.47 -12.93 19.30
C ALA A 107 2.44 -14.07 18.99
N GLN A 108 2.45 -15.12 19.81
CA GLN A 108 3.27 -16.31 19.61
C GLN A 108 2.86 -17.07 18.33
N ILE A 109 1.56 -17.11 18.03
CA ILE A 109 1.03 -17.75 16.81
C ILE A 109 1.44 -17.01 15.54
N VAL A 110 1.43 -15.67 15.56
CA VAL A 110 1.76 -14.88 14.37
C VAL A 110 3.25 -14.63 14.18
N LYS A 111 4.07 -14.89 15.21
CA LYS A 111 5.53 -14.67 15.16
C LYS A 111 6.15 -15.40 13.96
N GLY A 112 6.89 -14.65 13.15
CA GLY A 112 7.58 -15.19 11.96
C GLY A 112 6.72 -15.30 10.70
N PHE A 113 5.43 -14.96 10.77
CA PHE A 113 4.56 -14.95 9.59
C PHE A 113 4.43 -13.58 8.93
N ILE A 114 4.85 -12.49 9.58
CA ILE A 114 4.70 -11.17 8.99
C ILE A 114 5.74 -10.99 7.89
N THR A 115 5.25 -10.57 6.75
CA THR A 115 6.04 -10.31 5.57
C THR A 115 5.67 -8.96 5.01
N ARG A 116 6.56 -8.42 4.18
CA ARG A 116 6.27 -7.25 3.34
C ARG A 116 4.92 -7.37 2.63
N LYS A 117 4.58 -8.57 2.12
CA LYS A 117 3.33 -8.83 1.38
C LYS A 117 2.08 -8.65 2.26
N ILE A 118 2.14 -9.04 3.54
CA ILE A 118 1.02 -8.89 4.48
C ILE A 118 0.78 -7.42 4.80
N VAL A 119 1.85 -6.66 5.07
CA VAL A 119 1.72 -5.26 5.52
C VAL A 119 1.47 -4.28 4.37
N LYS A 120 1.97 -4.57 3.16
CA LYS A 120 1.99 -3.64 2.02
C LYS A 120 0.64 -3.00 1.75
N GLN A 121 -0.42 -3.79 1.64
CA GLN A 121 -1.74 -3.27 1.26
C GLN A 121 -2.33 -2.34 2.34
N THR A 122 -2.16 -2.68 3.61
CA THR A 122 -2.65 -1.85 4.72
C THR A 122 -1.86 -0.56 4.85
N VAL A 123 -0.54 -0.60 4.68
CA VAL A 123 0.30 0.61 4.62
C VAL A 123 -0.11 1.51 3.46
N MET A 124 -0.29 0.96 2.26
CA MET A 124 -0.72 1.73 1.08
C MET A 124 -2.07 2.41 1.28
N THR A 125 -3.03 1.71 1.89
CA THR A 125 -4.39 2.22 2.06
C THR A 125 -4.58 3.08 3.31
N TYR A 126 -3.61 3.10 4.22
CA TYR A 126 -3.64 3.94 5.43
C TYR A 126 -3.84 5.42 5.12
N VAL A 127 -3.07 5.94 4.18
CA VAL A 127 -3.13 7.35 3.75
C VAL A 127 -4.40 7.72 3.01
N TYR A 128 -5.18 6.73 2.58
CA TYR A 128 -6.49 6.90 1.93
C TYR A 128 -7.67 6.65 2.88
N GLY A 129 -7.42 6.61 4.20
CA GLY A 129 -8.48 6.52 5.20
C GLY A 129 -9.02 5.11 5.44
N VAL A 130 -8.18 4.08 5.28
CA VAL A 130 -8.60 2.71 5.63
C VAL A 130 -9.06 2.63 7.09
N THR A 131 -10.22 2.03 7.33
CA THR A 131 -10.73 1.80 8.68
C THR A 131 -10.09 0.56 9.30
N LYS A 132 -10.19 0.41 10.63
CA LYS A 132 -9.76 -0.83 11.32
C LYS A 132 -10.38 -2.09 10.70
N TYR A 133 -11.66 -2.01 10.32
CA TYR A 133 -12.37 -3.09 9.64
C TYR A 133 -11.78 -3.39 8.25
N GLY A 134 -11.51 -2.35 7.46
CA GLY A 134 -10.87 -2.48 6.16
C GLY A 134 -9.48 -3.10 6.24
N ALA A 135 -8.66 -2.62 7.20
CA ALA A 135 -7.31 -3.13 7.45
C ALA A 135 -7.33 -4.62 7.82
N LYS A 136 -8.21 -5.03 8.74
CA LYS A 136 -8.45 -6.44 9.08
C LYS A 136 -8.75 -7.28 7.83
N LEU A 137 -9.67 -6.85 6.98
CA LEU A 137 -10.05 -7.62 5.79
C LEU A 137 -8.90 -7.77 4.79
N GLN A 138 -8.06 -6.74 4.64
CA GLN A 138 -6.88 -6.80 3.78
C GLN A 138 -5.86 -7.80 4.31
N VAL A 139 -5.56 -7.78 5.61
CA VAL A 139 -4.67 -8.74 6.24
C VAL A 139 -5.24 -10.16 6.15
N LEU A 140 -6.53 -10.34 6.45
CA LEU A 140 -7.20 -11.64 6.36
C LEU A 140 -7.09 -12.24 4.95
N LYS A 141 -7.25 -11.43 3.91
CA LYS A 141 -7.08 -11.88 2.52
C LYS A 141 -5.68 -12.44 2.29
N ARG A 142 -4.63 -11.82 2.83
CA ARG A 142 -3.25 -12.29 2.70
C ARG A 142 -2.98 -13.56 3.51
N LEU A 143 -3.51 -13.65 4.73
CA LEU A 143 -3.42 -14.87 5.53
C LEU A 143 -4.14 -16.06 4.88
N LYS A 144 -5.24 -15.81 4.14
CA LYS A 144 -5.94 -16.86 3.39
C LYS A 144 -5.13 -17.40 2.20
N GLU A 145 -4.23 -16.60 1.63
CA GLU A 145 -3.32 -17.02 0.56
C GLU A 145 -2.15 -17.88 1.09
N ASP A 146 -1.89 -17.85 2.40
CA ASP A 146 -0.84 -18.64 3.04
C ASP A 146 -1.39 -19.99 3.56
N SER A 147 -0.94 -21.08 2.94
CA SER A 147 -1.30 -22.44 3.32
C SER A 147 -0.64 -22.90 4.62
N ASN A 148 0.45 -22.26 5.03
CA ASN A 148 1.20 -22.63 6.22
C ASN A 148 0.64 -21.99 7.50
N PHE A 149 -0.19 -20.96 7.36
CA PHE A 149 -0.80 -20.28 8.51
C PHE A 149 -2.00 -21.07 9.06
N PRO A 150 -2.11 -21.30 10.39
CA PRO A 150 -3.21 -22.04 11.00
C PRO A 150 -4.60 -21.47 10.68
N GLU A 151 -5.46 -22.25 10.01
CA GLU A 151 -6.77 -21.79 9.53
C GLU A 151 -7.68 -21.28 10.66
N SER A 152 -7.69 -21.96 11.81
CA SER A 152 -8.48 -21.59 12.99
C SER A 152 -8.17 -20.20 13.54
N HIS A 153 -6.95 -19.69 13.31
CA HIS A 153 -6.49 -18.41 13.85
C HIS A 153 -6.49 -17.27 12.82
N LYS A 154 -6.81 -17.51 11.55
CA LYS A 154 -6.70 -16.47 10.50
C LYS A 154 -7.52 -15.21 10.81
N VAL A 155 -8.73 -15.36 11.36
CA VAL A 155 -9.59 -14.21 11.68
C VAL A 155 -9.05 -13.43 12.89
N THR A 156 -8.70 -14.10 13.98
CA THR A 156 -8.17 -13.45 15.18
C THR A 156 -6.80 -12.83 14.93
N ALA A 157 -5.92 -13.54 14.21
CA ALA A 157 -4.64 -13.02 13.75
C ALA A 157 -4.80 -11.79 12.85
N SER A 158 -5.78 -11.79 11.93
CA SER A 158 -6.01 -10.62 11.06
C SER A 158 -6.36 -9.36 11.84
N VAL A 159 -7.13 -9.48 12.94
CA VAL A 159 -7.44 -8.35 13.82
C VAL A 159 -6.16 -7.86 14.48
N TYR A 160 -5.46 -8.76 15.19
CA TYR A 160 -4.25 -8.43 15.94
C TYR A 160 -3.15 -7.82 15.06
N ILE A 161 -2.82 -8.46 13.93
CA ILE A 161 -1.81 -7.97 12.98
C ILE A 161 -2.20 -6.61 12.42
N SER A 162 -3.48 -6.41 12.05
CA SER A 162 -3.92 -5.11 11.52
C SER A 162 -3.78 -3.98 12.55
N GLU A 163 -4.03 -4.26 13.83
CA GLU A 163 -3.84 -3.30 14.92
C GLU A 163 -2.36 -2.95 15.11
N LYS A 164 -1.47 -3.96 15.08
CA LYS A 164 -0.02 -3.74 15.16
C LYS A 164 0.53 -2.96 13.97
N ILE A 165 0.02 -3.22 12.76
CA ILE A 165 0.37 -2.43 11.56
C ILE A 165 -0.04 -0.96 11.76
N LEU A 166 -1.31 -0.70 12.12
CA LEU A 166 -1.81 0.66 12.30
C LEU A 166 -1.07 1.40 13.43
N PHE A 167 -0.73 0.72 14.52
CA PHE A 167 0.09 1.25 15.60
C PHE A 167 1.49 1.64 15.10
N SER A 168 2.15 0.75 14.36
CA SER A 168 3.51 0.96 13.85
C SER A 168 3.57 2.12 12.85
N ILE A 169 2.58 2.21 11.94
CA ILE A 169 2.47 3.33 10.99
C ILE A 169 2.32 4.66 11.75
N ARG A 170 1.43 4.72 12.75
CA ARG A 170 1.22 5.95 13.55
C ARG A 170 2.48 6.40 14.27
N LYS A 171 3.28 5.46 14.76
CA LYS A 171 4.57 5.73 15.42
C LYS A 171 5.61 6.26 14.44
N MET A 172 5.68 5.66 13.24
CA MET A 172 6.65 6.02 12.21
C MET A 172 6.32 7.36 11.53
N PHE A 173 5.06 7.64 11.27
CA PHE A 173 4.60 8.81 10.50
C PHE A 173 3.80 9.80 11.36
N THR A 174 4.48 10.38 12.36
CA THR A 174 3.84 11.29 13.32
C THR A 174 3.29 12.55 12.64
N GLN A 175 4.03 13.15 11.71
CA GLN A 175 3.59 14.36 11.00
C GLN A 175 2.38 14.07 10.10
N THR A 176 2.39 12.94 9.40
CA THR A 176 1.23 12.46 8.62
C THR A 176 -0.01 12.36 9.50
N ARG A 177 0.10 11.76 10.69
CA ARG A 177 -1.02 11.62 11.62
C ARG A 177 -1.58 12.98 12.03
N ILE A 178 -0.72 13.94 12.37
CA ILE A 178 -1.16 15.29 12.77
C ILE A 178 -1.96 15.97 11.66
N ILE A 179 -1.51 15.87 10.41
CA ILE A 179 -2.22 16.46 9.26
C ILE A 179 -3.57 15.75 9.03
N GLN A 180 -3.59 14.42 9.14
CA GLN A 180 -4.83 13.63 9.01
C GLN A 180 -5.85 13.99 10.08
N ASP A 181 -5.43 14.06 11.34
CA ASP A 181 -6.27 14.41 12.48
C ASP A 181 -6.84 15.83 12.27
N TRP A 182 -5.99 16.81 11.90
CA TRP A 182 -6.44 18.18 11.63
C TRP A 182 -7.46 18.29 10.48
N LEU A 183 -7.21 17.64 9.34
CA LEU A 183 -8.15 17.63 8.22
C LEU A 183 -9.49 16.96 8.60
N THR A 184 -9.44 15.91 9.43
CA THR A 184 -10.62 15.20 9.91
C THR A 184 -11.45 16.09 10.83
N ASP A 185 -10.81 16.80 11.76
CA ASP A 185 -11.49 17.73 12.68
C ASP A 185 -12.14 18.88 11.91
N CYS A 186 -11.45 19.47 10.92
CA CYS A 186 -12.03 20.50 10.06
C CYS A 186 -13.26 19.97 9.30
N ALA A 187 -13.17 18.80 8.69
CA ALA A 187 -14.29 18.19 7.97
C ALA A 187 -15.48 17.91 8.89
N GLN A 188 -15.22 17.44 10.12
CA GLN A 188 -16.25 17.16 11.12
C GLN A 188 -17.01 18.43 11.52
N ILE A 189 -16.31 19.55 11.76
CA ILE A 189 -16.91 20.85 12.09
C ILE A 189 -17.75 21.36 10.92
N ILE A 190 -17.19 21.38 9.70
CA ILE A 190 -17.90 21.83 8.48
C ILE A 190 -19.19 21.03 8.27
N SER A 191 -19.12 19.71 8.41
CA SER A 191 -20.26 18.83 8.16
C SER A 191 -21.28 18.82 9.29
N THR A 192 -20.85 18.86 10.55
CA THR A 192 -21.75 18.68 11.70
C THR A 192 -22.33 19.98 12.19
N ASP A 193 -21.48 21.00 12.34
CA ASP A 193 -21.86 22.25 12.97
C ASP A 193 -22.48 23.21 11.94
N TYR A 194 -21.98 23.16 10.70
CA TYR A 194 -22.43 24.02 9.61
C TYR A 194 -23.29 23.31 8.55
N ASN A 195 -23.51 21.99 8.69
CA ASN A 195 -24.29 21.17 7.76
C ASN A 195 -23.94 21.43 6.27
N SER A 196 -22.66 21.63 6.00
CA SER A 196 -22.13 22.03 4.70
C SER A 196 -21.20 20.97 4.12
N THR A 197 -20.99 20.99 2.81
CA THR A 197 -20.03 20.14 2.12
C THR A 197 -18.60 20.64 2.32
N VAL A 198 -17.65 19.72 2.37
CA VAL A 198 -16.22 20.08 2.34
C VAL A 198 -15.83 20.41 0.90
N GLU A 199 -15.23 21.59 0.72
CA GLU A 199 -14.89 22.15 -0.58
C GLU A 199 -13.48 22.75 -0.55
N TRP A 200 -12.73 22.60 -1.64
CA TRP A 200 -11.43 23.24 -1.80
C TRP A 200 -11.10 23.47 -3.28
N ILE A 201 -10.06 24.27 -3.53
CA ILE A 201 -9.52 24.50 -4.88
C ILE A 201 -8.13 23.85 -4.92
N THR A 202 -7.87 23.02 -5.93
CA THR A 202 -6.54 22.41 -6.12
C THR A 202 -5.50 23.48 -6.42
N PRO A 203 -4.19 23.21 -6.25
CA PRO A 203 -3.13 24.16 -6.63
C PRO A 203 -3.15 24.58 -8.11
N LEU A 204 -3.87 23.84 -8.97
CA LEU A 204 -4.05 24.15 -10.39
C LEU A 204 -5.35 24.92 -10.68
N GLY A 205 -6.09 25.35 -9.66
CA GLY A 205 -7.31 26.13 -9.80
C GLY A 205 -8.58 25.30 -10.02
N PHE A 206 -8.52 23.96 -9.92
CA PHE A 206 -9.70 23.11 -10.11
C PHE A 206 -10.53 23.03 -8.81
N PRO A 207 -11.83 23.38 -8.82
CA PRO A 207 -12.69 23.27 -7.65
C PRO A 207 -13.08 21.81 -7.37
N VAL A 208 -13.03 21.39 -6.11
CA VAL A 208 -13.42 20.06 -5.64
C VAL A 208 -14.45 20.17 -4.53
N ILE A 209 -15.50 19.36 -4.62
CA ILE A 209 -16.62 19.30 -3.68
C ILE A 209 -16.85 17.85 -3.25
N GLN A 210 -16.94 17.59 -1.95
CA GLN A 210 -17.34 16.29 -1.42
C GLN A 210 -18.86 16.16 -1.34
N SER A 211 -19.48 15.45 -2.29
CA SER A 211 -20.94 15.29 -2.40
C SER A 211 -21.54 14.19 -1.50
N TYR A 212 -21.02 14.04 -0.28
CA TYR A 212 -21.44 12.99 0.65
C TYR A 212 -22.70 13.40 1.43
N TYR A 213 -23.87 13.13 0.85
CA TYR A 213 -25.16 13.38 1.50
C TYR A 213 -25.76 12.11 2.09
N LYS A 214 -26.47 12.24 3.22
CA LYS A 214 -27.36 11.16 3.68
C LYS A 214 -28.59 11.14 2.79
N ASN A 215 -28.79 10.07 2.05
CA ASN A 215 -30.05 9.86 1.35
C ASN A 215 -31.19 9.78 2.39
N PRO A 216 -32.30 10.51 2.22
CA PRO A 216 -33.47 10.30 3.03
C PRO A 216 -33.90 8.83 2.87
N ARG A 217 -34.04 8.11 3.98
CA ARG A 217 -34.72 6.81 3.93
C ARG A 217 -36.16 7.09 3.51
N VAL A 218 -36.55 6.66 2.32
CA VAL A 218 -37.97 6.65 1.93
C VAL A 218 -38.65 5.67 2.88
N SER A 219 -39.35 6.20 3.88
CA SER A 219 -40.26 5.41 4.70
C SER A 219 -41.43 5.03 3.82
N ASN A 220 -41.43 3.80 3.31
CA ASN A 220 -42.64 3.20 2.77
C ASN A 220 -43.62 3.05 3.95
N PHE A 221 -44.58 3.96 4.01
CA PHE A 221 -45.79 3.81 4.83
C PHE A 221 -46.73 2.81 4.17
#